data_AF-A0A8T9QBF7-F1
#
_entry.id   AF-A0A8T9QBF7-F1
#
_cell.length_a   1.000
_cell.length_b   1.000
_cell.length_c   1.000
_cell.angle_alpha   90.00
_cell.angle_beta   90.00
_cell.angle_gamma   90.00
#
_symmetry.space_group_name_H-M   'P 1'
#
loop_
_entity.id
_entity.type
_entity.pdbx_description
1 polymer ?
#
loop_
_entity_poly.entity_id
_entity_poly.type
_entity_poly.pdbx_seq_one_letter_code
_entity_poly.pdbx_strand_id
1 'polypeptide(L)'
;MAVAPNGDLFVAQMMLNQIMVLRDTNGDGRADERSVWATGGPLSRPLGMAFNGNYFYVATSGAILRYDYTTGQKQATGQPTQLAELPGGGQHPARSLLIHNNKMYVGIGSSENASVEKDERRTTIQEFNLDGSGRTTYASGLRNPQGMGVNPARANEIWTVVNERDGLGDDLVPDYATAVPRGAFFGYPWAYLAPDKRDPRITEPARPR
;
A
#
# COMPACT_ATOMS: atom_id res chain seq x y z
N MET A 1 -8.61 -5.67 1.51
CA MET A 1 -10.07 -5.48 1.60
C MET A 1 -10.35 -4.14 2.26
N ALA A 2 -11.54 -3.56 2.08
CA ALA A 2 -11.96 -2.33 2.74
C ALA A 2 -13.44 -2.42 3.09
N VAL A 3 -13.83 -1.90 4.26
CA VAL A 3 -15.23 -1.89 4.72
C VAL A 3 -15.84 -0.54 4.37
N ALA A 4 -16.95 -0.55 3.64
CA ALA A 4 -17.70 0.65 3.30
C ALA A 4 -18.51 1.16 4.51
N PRO A 5 -18.97 2.43 4.51
CA PRO A 5 -19.74 2.99 5.62
C PRO A 5 -21.01 2.22 6.02
N ASN A 6 -21.62 1.48 5.09
CA ASN A 6 -22.79 0.62 5.35
C ASN A 6 -22.44 -0.82 5.75
N GLY A 7 -21.15 -1.15 5.92
CA GLY A 7 -20.70 -2.50 6.27
C GLY A 7 -20.44 -3.42 5.07
N ASP A 8 -20.73 -3.01 3.83
CA ASP A 8 -20.35 -3.79 2.65
C ASP A 8 -18.83 -3.98 2.58
N LEU A 9 -18.40 -5.18 2.19
CA LEU A 9 -16.99 -5.50 2.08
C LEU A 9 -16.51 -5.40 0.64
N PHE A 10 -15.52 -4.54 0.41
CA PHE A 10 -14.84 -4.39 -0.87
C PHE A 10 -13.58 -5.23 -0.90
N VAL A 11 -13.44 -6.08 -1.92
CA VAL A 11 -12.37 -7.05 -2.06
C VAL A 11 -11.65 -6.86 -3.39
N ALA A 12 -10.38 -6.48 -3.33
CA ALA A 12 -9.54 -6.40 -4.51
C ALA A 12 -9.16 -7.81 -4.98
N GLN A 13 -9.36 -8.09 -6.25
CA GLN A 13 -8.89 -9.29 -6.93
C GLN A 13 -7.78 -8.89 -7.90
N MET A 14 -6.57 -8.78 -7.35
CA MET A 14 -5.39 -8.21 -8.00
C MET A 14 -5.12 -8.80 -9.39
N MET A 15 -5.19 -10.14 -9.53
CA MET A 15 -4.89 -10.83 -10.79
C MET A 15 -5.97 -10.66 -11.86
N LEU A 16 -7.19 -10.27 -11.45
CA LEU A 16 -8.33 -10.06 -12.34
C LEU A 16 -8.57 -8.57 -12.62
N ASN A 17 -7.73 -7.67 -12.08
CA ASN A 17 -7.89 -6.22 -12.26
C ASN A 17 -9.30 -5.73 -11.90
N GLN A 18 -9.85 -6.27 -10.81
CA GLN A 18 -11.22 -5.96 -10.39
C GLN A 18 -11.36 -5.82 -8.87
N ILE A 19 -12.42 -5.13 -8.47
CA ILE A 19 -12.87 -5.00 -7.10
C ILE A 19 -14.28 -5.57 -7.03
N MET A 20 -14.47 -6.51 -6.11
CA MET A 20 -15.76 -7.09 -5.77
C MET A 20 -16.38 -6.33 -4.59
N VAL A 21 -17.70 -6.26 -4.56
CA VAL A 21 -18.47 -5.91 -3.36
C VAL A 21 -19.19 -7.14 -2.85
N LEU A 22 -19.13 -7.36 -1.54
CA LEU A 22 -19.81 -8.42 -0.82
C LEU A 22 -20.75 -7.78 0.19
N ARG A 23 -22.00 -8.23 0.23
CA ARG A 23 -23.02 -7.72 1.15
C ARG A 23 -23.63 -8.84 1.97
N ASP A 24 -23.69 -8.63 3.27
CA ASP A 24 -24.43 -9.43 4.24
C ASP A 24 -25.74 -8.67 4.55
N THR A 25 -26.88 -9.26 4.17
CA THR A 25 -28.20 -8.65 4.33
C THR A 25 -28.91 -9.07 5.61
N ASN A 26 -28.40 -10.11 6.28
CA ASN A 26 -29.04 -10.70 7.46
C ASN A 26 -28.19 -10.59 8.74
N GLY A 27 -26.93 -10.14 8.64
CA GLY A 27 -26.02 -9.91 9.75
C GLY A 27 -25.37 -11.17 10.32
N ASP A 28 -25.36 -12.29 9.60
CA ASP A 28 -24.78 -13.56 10.05
C ASP A 28 -23.25 -13.67 9.82
N GLY A 29 -22.64 -12.63 9.24
CA GLY A 29 -21.23 -12.58 8.90
C GLY A 29 -20.87 -13.28 7.58
N ARG A 30 -21.86 -13.70 6.79
CA ARG A 30 -21.69 -14.33 5.47
C ARG A 30 -22.29 -13.44 4.39
N ALA A 31 -21.58 -13.35 3.26
CA ALA A 31 -22.06 -12.56 2.13
C ALA A 31 -23.20 -13.28 1.40
N ASP A 32 -24.39 -12.68 1.39
CA ASP A 32 -25.57 -13.07 0.63
C ASP A 32 -25.45 -12.65 -0.84
N GLU A 33 -24.89 -11.46 -1.09
CA GLU A 33 -24.72 -10.91 -2.44
C GLU A 33 -23.25 -10.68 -2.77
N ARG A 34 -22.90 -10.89 -4.04
CA ARG A 34 -21.56 -10.68 -4.57
C ARG A 34 -21.65 -10.13 -5.98
N SER A 35 -20.98 -9.02 -6.27
CA SER A 35 -20.90 -8.47 -7.62
C SER A 35 -19.55 -7.80 -7.88
N VAL A 36 -19.17 -7.73 -9.16
CA VAL A 36 -18.04 -6.91 -9.60
C VAL A 36 -18.45 -5.45 -9.46
N TRP A 37 -17.77 -4.72 -8.58
CA TRP A 37 -18.02 -3.30 -8.38
C TRP A 37 -17.31 -2.44 -9.44
N ALA A 38 -16.04 -2.72 -9.71
CA ALA A 38 -15.27 -2.10 -10.79
C ALA A 38 -14.30 -3.11 -11.41
N THR A 39 -14.06 -3.01 -12.72
CA THR A 39 -13.11 -3.85 -13.46
C THR A 39 -12.58 -3.10 -14.67
N GLY A 40 -11.38 -3.46 -15.11
CA GLY A 40 -10.75 -2.92 -16.32
C GLY A 40 -10.31 -1.45 -16.20
N GLY A 41 -10.10 -0.79 -17.35
CA GLY A 41 -9.64 0.60 -17.41
C GLY A 41 -8.30 0.79 -16.68
N PRO A 42 -8.14 1.87 -15.88
CA PRO A 42 -6.89 2.14 -15.16
C PRO A 42 -6.66 1.23 -13.93
N LEU A 43 -7.59 0.32 -13.61
CA LEU A 43 -7.55 -0.53 -12.42
C LEU A 43 -6.54 -1.69 -12.58
N SER A 44 -5.24 -1.42 -12.47
CA SER A 44 -4.18 -2.41 -12.66
C SER A 44 -3.65 -2.99 -11.36
N ARG A 45 -3.85 -4.29 -11.12
CA ARG A 45 -3.39 -4.99 -9.90
C ARG A 45 -3.75 -4.22 -8.60
N PRO A 46 -5.03 -3.92 -8.36
CA PRO A 46 -5.44 -3.20 -7.16
C PRO A 46 -5.13 -4.01 -5.89
N LEU A 47 -4.78 -3.32 -4.80
CA LEU A 47 -4.67 -3.94 -3.47
C LEU A 47 -5.14 -3.02 -2.35
N GLY A 48 -4.41 -1.93 -2.11
CA GLY A 48 -4.71 -0.95 -1.07
C GLY A 48 -5.99 -0.20 -1.41
N MET A 49 -6.93 -0.14 -0.47
CA MET A 49 -8.24 0.47 -0.68
C MET A 49 -8.69 1.17 0.60
N ALA A 50 -9.33 2.33 0.47
CA ALA A 50 -9.85 3.07 1.61
C ALA A 50 -11.08 3.90 1.22
N PHE A 51 -12.03 4.05 2.15
CA PHE A 51 -13.14 5.00 2.01
C PHE A 51 -12.83 6.27 2.79
N ASN A 52 -13.20 7.43 2.24
CA ASN A 52 -13.18 8.69 2.97
C ASN A 52 -14.21 9.67 2.39
N GLY A 53 -15.24 10.00 3.17
CA GLY A 53 -16.38 10.78 2.70
C GLY A 53 -17.12 10.07 1.56
N ASN A 54 -17.42 10.81 0.49
CA ASN A 54 -18.09 10.30 -0.72
C ASN A 54 -17.10 9.73 -1.75
N TYR A 55 -15.91 9.31 -1.31
CA TYR A 55 -14.86 8.83 -2.19
C TYR A 55 -14.35 7.46 -1.77
N PHE A 56 -14.07 6.65 -2.78
CA PHE A 56 -13.38 5.37 -2.65
C PHE A 56 -12.03 5.44 -3.35
N TYR A 57 -10.97 5.20 -2.60
CA TYR A 57 -9.59 5.30 -3.04
C TYR A 57 -9.01 3.91 -3.27
N VAL A 58 -8.26 3.77 -4.36
CA VAL A 58 -7.62 2.51 -4.74
C VAL A 58 -6.18 2.77 -5.14
N ALA A 59 -5.24 2.13 -4.45
CA ALA A 59 -3.86 2.05 -4.89
C ALA A 59 -3.70 0.84 -5.82
N THR A 60 -3.25 1.13 -7.04
CA THR A 60 -2.95 0.19 -8.11
C THR A 60 -1.44 0.08 -8.28
N SER A 61 -0.94 -0.86 -9.08
CA SER A 61 0.51 -1.01 -9.30
C SER A 61 1.19 0.28 -9.80
N GLY A 62 0.48 1.09 -10.60
CA GLY A 62 1.03 2.30 -11.24
C GLY A 62 0.36 3.62 -10.86
N ALA A 63 -0.69 3.64 -10.04
CA ALA A 63 -1.43 4.86 -9.74
C ALA A 63 -2.25 4.80 -8.47
N ILE A 64 -2.54 5.97 -7.89
CA ILE A 64 -3.64 6.16 -6.93
C ILE A 64 -4.86 6.62 -7.71
N LEU A 65 -5.94 5.87 -7.61
CA LEU A 65 -7.23 6.17 -8.22
C LEU A 65 -8.23 6.60 -7.16
N ARG A 66 -9.16 7.48 -7.55
CA ARG A 66 -10.32 7.88 -6.75
C ARG A 66 -11.59 7.71 -7.56
N TYR A 67 -12.56 7.05 -6.98
CA TYR A 67 -13.92 6.94 -7.48
C TYR A 67 -14.84 7.80 -6.63
N ASP A 68 -15.82 8.42 -7.26
CA ASP A 68 -17.00 8.90 -6.55
C ASP A 68 -17.76 7.68 -6.03
N TYR A 69 -18.20 7.75 -4.77
CA TYR A 69 -18.85 6.64 -4.09
C TYR A 69 -20.09 7.14 -3.34
N THR A 70 -21.21 6.46 -3.61
CA THR A 70 -22.44 6.60 -2.83
C THR A 70 -22.62 5.35 -1.97
N THR A 71 -22.93 5.53 -0.69
CA THR A 71 -23.17 4.42 0.23
C THR A 71 -24.16 3.41 -0.34
N GLY A 72 -23.77 2.12 -0.35
CA GLY A 72 -24.57 1.03 -0.88
C GLY A 72 -24.51 0.84 -2.40
N GLN A 73 -23.72 1.64 -3.11
CA GLN A 73 -23.46 1.49 -4.54
C GLN A 73 -22.83 0.13 -4.86
N LYS A 74 -23.50 -0.67 -5.70
CA LYS A 74 -23.06 -2.02 -6.10
C LYS A 74 -22.13 -2.05 -7.33
N GLN A 75 -22.04 -0.94 -8.06
CA GLN A 75 -21.18 -0.80 -9.24
C GLN A 75 -20.68 0.64 -9.37
N ALA A 76 -19.40 0.82 -9.68
CA ALA A 76 -18.80 2.13 -9.94
C ALA A 76 -19.50 2.84 -11.11
N THR A 77 -19.70 4.15 -10.98
CA THR A 77 -20.26 5.01 -12.02
C THR A 77 -19.15 5.87 -12.62
N GLY A 78 -18.97 5.81 -13.94
CA GLY A 78 -17.96 6.60 -14.63
C GLY A 78 -16.53 6.04 -14.48
N GLN A 79 -15.57 6.81 -15.00
CA GLN A 79 -14.14 6.50 -14.88
C GLN A 79 -13.57 7.11 -13.59
N PRO A 80 -12.61 6.44 -12.92
CA PRO A 80 -11.94 7.04 -11.77
C PRO A 80 -11.10 8.24 -12.18
N THR A 81 -10.91 9.15 -11.23
CA THR A 81 -9.87 10.17 -11.32
C THR A 81 -8.54 9.56 -10.91
N GLN A 82 -7.50 9.67 -11.76
CA GLN A 82 -6.14 9.36 -11.35
C GLN A 82 -5.58 10.53 -10.55
N LEU A 83 -5.25 10.31 -9.28
CA LEU A 83 -4.74 11.34 -8.37
C LEU A 83 -3.22 11.48 -8.45
N ALA A 84 -2.50 10.37 -8.59
CA ALA A 84 -1.05 10.36 -8.67
C ALA A 84 -0.52 9.13 -9.41
N GLU A 85 0.63 9.28 -10.06
CA GLU A 85 1.38 8.18 -10.66
C GLU A 85 2.34 7.54 -9.61
N LEU A 86 2.42 6.21 -9.64
CA LEU A 86 3.32 5.40 -8.82
C LEU A 86 4.26 4.60 -9.73
N PRO A 87 5.50 4.30 -9.29
CA PRO A 87 6.40 3.47 -10.07
C PRO A 87 5.81 2.07 -10.26
N GLY A 88 5.42 1.74 -11.49
CA GLY A 88 4.88 0.44 -11.85
C GLY A 88 5.96 -0.63 -12.07
N GLY A 89 5.55 -1.89 -12.19
CA GLY A 89 6.41 -3.02 -12.53
C GLY A 89 7.27 -3.53 -11.35
N GLY A 90 8.30 -4.31 -11.69
CA GLY A 90 9.19 -4.97 -10.73
C GLY A 90 8.53 -6.16 -9.99
N GLN A 91 9.26 -6.72 -9.02
CA GLN A 91 8.87 -7.88 -8.23
C GLN A 91 7.68 -7.59 -7.31
N HIS A 92 7.53 -6.37 -6.81
CA HIS A 92 6.47 -5.99 -5.88
C HIS A 92 5.49 -4.99 -6.55
N PRO A 93 4.41 -5.46 -7.19
CA PRO A 93 3.41 -4.60 -7.84
C PRO A 93 2.29 -4.13 -6.89
N ALA A 94 2.15 -4.77 -5.72
CA ALA A 94 1.14 -4.41 -4.74
C ALA A 94 1.46 -3.05 -4.09
N ARG A 95 0.41 -2.26 -3.83
CA ARG A 95 0.52 -0.99 -3.09
C ARG A 95 -0.43 -1.03 -1.91
N SER A 96 0.11 -0.88 -0.70
CA SER A 96 -0.71 -0.67 0.50
C SER A 96 -1.22 0.77 0.52
N LEU A 97 -2.39 1.01 1.11
CA LEU A 97 -2.99 2.33 1.22
C LEU A 97 -3.61 2.49 2.61
N LEU A 98 -3.28 3.59 3.27
CA LEU A 98 -3.88 4.03 4.52
C LEU A 98 -4.32 5.49 4.38
N ILE A 99 -5.56 5.80 4.77
CA ILE A 99 -6.00 7.18 4.98
C ILE A 99 -6.00 7.46 6.47
N HIS A 100 -5.25 8.48 6.89
CA HIS A 100 -5.18 8.91 8.28
C HIS A 100 -4.84 10.40 8.36
N ASN A 101 -5.45 11.13 9.31
CA ASN A 101 -5.23 12.57 9.52
C ASN A 101 -5.27 13.41 8.22
N ASN A 102 -6.28 13.16 7.37
CA ASN A 102 -6.49 13.87 6.10
C ASN A 102 -5.33 13.72 5.09
N LYS A 103 -4.58 12.62 5.18
CA LYS A 103 -3.49 12.26 4.27
C LYS A 103 -3.66 10.82 3.78
N MET A 104 -3.10 10.53 2.60
CA MET A 104 -2.91 9.17 2.10
C MET A 104 -1.47 8.74 2.33
N TYR A 105 -1.29 7.53 2.82
CA TYR A 105 0.00 6.86 2.95
C TYR A 105 0.01 5.64 2.03
N VAL A 106 1.01 5.54 1.16
CA VAL A 106 1.11 4.47 0.16
C VAL A 106 2.45 3.76 0.31
N GLY A 107 2.41 2.47 0.62
CA GLY A 107 3.60 1.63 0.63
C GLY A 107 3.97 1.18 -0.78
N ILE A 108 5.24 1.37 -1.14
CA ILE A 108 5.77 1.05 -2.47
C ILE A 108 6.98 0.14 -2.28
N GLY A 109 6.83 -1.13 -2.67
CA GLY A 109 7.90 -2.13 -2.55
C GLY A 109 9.03 -1.98 -3.58
N SER A 110 10.09 -2.74 -3.36
CA SER A 110 11.27 -2.82 -4.22
C SER A 110 10.92 -3.34 -5.62
N SER A 111 11.74 -2.98 -6.60
CA SER A 111 11.63 -3.55 -7.95
C SER A 111 12.25 -4.94 -8.05
N GLU A 112 13.13 -5.31 -7.13
CA GLU A 112 13.88 -6.57 -7.13
C GLU A 112 14.11 -7.10 -5.70
N ASN A 113 14.84 -8.21 -5.58
CA ASN A 113 15.05 -8.88 -4.30
C ASN A 113 15.93 -8.07 -3.34
N ALA A 114 17.09 -7.60 -3.82
CA ALA A 114 18.09 -6.90 -3.04
C ALA A 114 18.96 -6.02 -3.96
N SER A 115 18.49 -4.83 -4.30
CA SER A 115 19.23 -3.87 -5.13
C SER A 115 18.89 -2.43 -4.78
N VAL A 116 19.77 -1.51 -5.19
CA VAL A 116 19.53 -0.07 -5.08
C VAL A 116 18.50 0.32 -6.14
N GLU A 117 17.42 0.94 -5.68
CA GLU A 117 16.31 1.33 -6.56
C GLU A 117 16.70 2.51 -7.45
N LYS A 118 16.34 2.42 -8.74
CA LYS A 118 16.48 3.55 -9.68
C LYS A 118 15.46 4.66 -9.41
N ASP A 119 14.28 4.28 -8.92
CA ASP A 119 13.23 5.21 -8.55
C ASP A 119 13.20 5.38 -7.04
N GLU A 120 13.50 6.58 -6.56
CA GLU A 120 13.55 6.93 -5.14
C GLU A 120 12.22 6.71 -4.39
N ARG A 121 11.10 6.56 -5.11
CA ARG A 121 9.80 6.27 -4.52
C ARG A 121 9.68 4.82 -4.10
N ARG A 122 10.52 3.91 -4.60
CA ARG A 122 10.48 2.49 -4.21
C ARG A 122 11.14 2.28 -2.87
N THR A 123 10.70 1.24 -2.17
CA THR A 123 11.13 0.89 -0.81
C THR A 123 10.77 1.93 0.25
N THR A 124 9.61 2.57 0.05
CA THR A 124 9.16 3.68 0.88
C THR A 124 7.70 3.54 1.29
N ILE A 125 7.33 4.34 2.27
CA ILE A 125 5.96 4.82 2.42
C ILE A 125 5.96 6.27 1.94
N GLN A 126 5.13 6.57 0.95
CA GLN A 126 4.89 7.92 0.43
C GLN A 126 3.65 8.54 1.09
N GLU A 127 3.69 9.82 1.39
CA GLU A 127 2.55 10.60 1.88
C GLU A 127 2.02 11.53 0.77
N PHE A 128 0.70 11.64 0.66
CA PHE A 128 0.01 12.55 -0.26
C PHE A 128 -1.15 13.27 0.45
N ASN A 129 -1.54 14.43 -0.07
CA ASN A 129 -2.86 15.00 0.18
C ASN A 129 -3.95 14.10 -0.44
N LEU A 130 -5.19 14.20 0.03
CA LEU A 130 -6.32 13.40 -0.47
C LEU A 130 -6.70 13.66 -1.94
N ASP A 131 -6.18 14.73 -2.55
CA ASP A 131 -6.32 15.03 -3.98
C ASP A 131 -5.14 14.52 -4.82
N GLY A 132 -4.16 13.84 -4.19
CA GLY A 132 -2.95 13.35 -4.84
C GLY A 132 -1.78 14.34 -4.87
N SER A 133 -1.98 15.59 -4.46
CA SER A 133 -0.92 16.59 -4.40
C SER A 133 -0.01 16.40 -3.18
N GLY A 134 1.09 17.17 -3.11
CA GLY A 134 1.92 17.25 -1.90
C GLY A 134 2.69 15.96 -1.57
N ARG A 135 3.08 15.18 -2.59
CA ARG A 135 3.88 13.96 -2.43
C ARG A 135 5.15 14.23 -1.62
N THR A 136 5.35 13.49 -0.54
CA THR A 136 6.63 13.44 0.19
C THR A 136 6.95 12.02 0.63
N THR A 137 8.24 11.68 0.74
CA THR A 137 8.66 10.41 1.33
C THR A 137 8.46 10.46 2.84
N TYR A 138 7.54 9.67 3.38
CA TYR A 138 7.26 9.59 4.81
C TYR A 138 8.30 8.76 5.55
N ALA A 139 8.68 7.61 4.98
CA ALA A 139 9.76 6.76 5.48
C ALA A 139 10.37 5.95 4.33
N SER A 140 11.61 5.48 4.49
CA SER A 140 12.39 4.81 3.43
C SER A 140 13.16 3.60 3.94
N GLY A 141 13.71 2.80 3.02
CA GLY A 141 14.47 1.59 3.37
C GLY A 141 13.60 0.44 3.86
N LEU A 142 12.33 0.41 3.43
CA LEU A 142 11.36 -0.64 3.72
C LEU A 142 11.23 -1.49 2.45
N ARG A 143 11.76 -2.72 2.40
CA ARG A 143 11.78 -3.52 1.15
C ARG A 143 10.40 -3.64 0.52
N ASN A 144 9.39 -4.05 1.28
CA ASN A 144 8.03 -4.22 0.79
C ASN A 144 6.98 -3.96 1.91
N PRO A 145 6.63 -2.69 2.19
CA PRO A 145 5.69 -2.32 3.25
C PRO A 145 4.22 -2.60 2.86
N GLN A 146 3.77 -3.84 3.07
CA GLN A 146 2.52 -4.38 2.51
C GLN A 146 1.27 -4.16 3.36
N GLY A 147 1.44 -4.00 4.68
CA GLY A 147 0.34 -3.67 5.58
C GLY A 147 0.65 -2.38 6.30
N MET A 148 -0.36 -1.54 6.50
CA MET A 148 -0.26 -0.34 7.33
C MET A 148 -1.50 -0.24 8.22
N GLY A 149 -1.29 0.25 9.44
CA GLY A 149 -2.34 0.46 10.41
C GLY A 149 -1.98 1.59 11.35
N VAL A 150 -2.99 2.10 12.05
CA VAL A 150 -2.80 3.12 13.08
C VAL A 150 -2.87 2.45 14.43
N ASN A 151 -1.92 2.75 15.32
CA ASN A 151 -1.96 2.31 16.70
C ASN A 151 -2.73 3.33 17.56
N PRO A 152 -3.99 3.06 17.93
CA PRO A 152 -4.79 4.02 18.69
C PRO A 152 -4.28 4.23 20.12
N ALA A 153 -3.50 3.30 20.67
CA ALA A 153 -2.96 3.38 22.02
C ALA A 153 -1.68 4.23 22.13
N ARG A 154 -1.07 4.61 21.00
CA ARG A 154 0.18 5.38 20.96
C ARG A 154 0.07 6.55 20.00
N ALA A 155 -0.64 7.59 20.43
CA ALA A 155 -0.77 8.85 19.71
C ALA A 155 -1.13 8.71 18.22
N ASN A 156 -1.85 7.64 17.84
CA ASN A 156 -2.17 7.30 16.47
C ASN A 156 -0.94 7.17 15.54
N GLU A 157 0.15 6.59 16.05
CA GLU A 157 1.34 6.25 15.26
C GLU A 157 1.00 5.29 14.11
N ILE A 158 1.61 5.51 12.95
CA ILE A 158 1.53 4.57 11.83
C ILE A 158 2.47 3.39 12.11
N TRP A 159 1.94 2.19 11.90
CA TRP A 159 2.68 0.94 11.93
C TRP A 159 2.64 0.29 10.55
N THR A 160 3.69 -0.46 10.21
CA THR A 160 3.75 -1.24 8.98
C THR A 160 4.32 -2.63 9.22
N VAL A 161 3.95 -3.57 8.35
CA VAL A 161 4.62 -4.87 8.22
C VAL A 161 5.40 -4.90 6.91
N VAL A 162 6.61 -5.45 6.94
CA VAL A 162 7.55 -5.43 5.82
C VAL A 162 7.97 -6.85 5.49
N ASN A 163 7.86 -7.23 4.21
CA ASN A 163 8.48 -8.46 3.72
C ASN A 163 9.93 -8.22 3.33
N GLU A 164 10.86 -8.94 3.96
CA GLU A 164 12.30 -8.82 3.76
C GLU A 164 12.82 -9.71 2.61
N ARG A 165 14.13 -9.65 2.36
CA ARG A 165 14.82 -10.31 1.24
C ARG A 165 14.57 -11.82 1.22
N ASP A 166 14.50 -12.38 0.03
CA ASP A 166 14.31 -13.80 -0.23
C ASP A 166 15.65 -14.52 -0.49
N GLY A 167 15.67 -15.84 -0.34
CA GLY A 167 16.70 -16.71 -0.92
C GLY A 167 18.06 -16.70 -0.23
N LEU A 168 18.13 -16.37 1.06
CA LEU A 168 19.37 -16.28 1.83
C LEU A 168 19.70 -17.52 2.68
N GLY A 169 18.89 -18.59 2.61
CA GLY A 169 19.10 -19.79 3.42
C GLY A 169 19.09 -19.48 4.91
N ASP A 170 20.12 -19.92 5.63
CA ASP A 170 20.25 -19.71 7.08
C ASP A 170 20.47 -18.25 7.48
N ASP A 171 20.86 -17.38 6.53
CA ASP A 171 21.02 -15.94 6.72
C ASP A 171 19.74 -15.14 6.41
N LEU A 172 18.58 -15.82 6.30
CA LEU A 172 17.31 -15.17 6.01
C LEU A 172 16.92 -14.18 7.12
N VAL A 173 16.64 -12.95 6.68
CA VAL A 173 16.22 -11.88 7.57
C VAL A 173 14.72 -12.04 7.82
N PRO A 174 14.25 -11.91 9.07
CA PRO A 174 12.83 -12.01 9.35
C PRO A 174 12.05 -10.83 8.76
N ASP A 175 10.85 -11.13 8.30
CA ASP A 175 9.80 -10.12 8.17
C ASP A 175 9.55 -9.44 9.53
N TYR A 176 9.16 -8.18 9.51
CA TYR A 176 8.99 -7.41 10.75
C TYR A 176 7.78 -6.49 10.73
N ALA A 177 7.28 -6.19 11.93
CA ALA A 177 6.30 -5.14 12.20
C ALA A 177 6.96 -4.02 13.00
N THR A 178 6.73 -2.76 12.62
CA THR A 178 7.36 -1.61 13.29
C THR A 178 6.49 -0.38 13.24
N ALA A 179 6.63 0.49 14.25
CA ALA A 179 6.21 1.88 14.16
C ALA A 179 7.02 2.58 13.06
N VAL A 180 6.43 3.58 12.42
CA VAL A 180 7.04 4.33 11.31
C VAL A 180 7.11 5.81 11.68
N PRO A 181 8.16 6.26 12.37
CA PRO A 181 8.39 7.68 12.57
C PRO A 181 8.63 8.37 11.23
N ARG A 182 8.11 9.59 11.07
CA ARG A 182 8.38 10.41 9.87
C ARG A 182 9.89 10.61 9.70
N GLY A 183 10.38 10.43 8.48
CA GLY A 183 11.78 10.58 8.09
C GLY A 183 12.66 9.37 8.42
N ALA A 184 12.12 8.32 9.05
CA ALA A 184 12.90 7.14 9.41
C ALA A 184 13.41 6.39 8.17
N PHE A 185 14.58 5.77 8.35
CA PHE A 185 15.23 4.91 7.36
C PHE A 185 15.47 3.53 7.97
N PHE A 186 14.94 2.49 7.32
CA PHE A 186 14.88 1.12 7.85
C PHE A 186 15.97 0.18 7.30
N GLY A 187 16.92 0.72 6.54
CA GLY A 187 18.14 0.01 6.16
C GLY A 187 18.15 -0.56 4.75
N TYR A 188 17.02 -1.03 4.20
CA TYR A 188 17.02 -1.62 2.85
C TYR A 188 17.56 -0.63 1.78
N PRO A 189 18.36 -1.09 0.80
CA PRO A 189 18.96 -2.42 0.66
C PRO A 189 20.30 -2.59 1.40
N TRP A 190 20.83 -1.58 2.08
CA TRP A 190 22.19 -1.62 2.64
C TRP A 190 22.33 -2.31 4.00
N ALA A 191 21.25 -2.44 4.77
CA ALA A 191 21.26 -3.00 6.12
C ALA A 191 19.97 -3.78 6.44
N TYR A 192 20.00 -4.51 7.57
CA TYR A 192 18.88 -5.31 8.09
C TYR A 192 18.42 -4.79 9.43
N LEU A 193 17.13 -4.44 9.57
CA LEU A 193 16.47 -4.08 10.83
C LEU A 193 17.03 -2.83 11.56
N ALA A 194 18.32 -2.53 11.43
CA ALA A 194 19.05 -1.43 12.04
C ALA A 194 20.24 -1.02 11.13
N PRO A 195 20.64 0.27 11.10
CA PRO A 195 21.68 0.78 10.19
C PRO A 195 23.08 0.17 10.34
N ASP A 196 23.41 -0.37 11.52
CA ASP A 196 24.70 -0.98 11.86
C ASP A 196 24.83 -2.43 11.38
N LYS A 197 23.70 -3.12 11.12
CA LYS A 197 23.67 -4.48 10.57
C LYS A 197 23.72 -4.46 9.05
N ARG A 198 24.88 -4.08 8.50
CA ARG A 198 25.07 -4.00 7.04
C ARG A 198 24.88 -5.34 6.34
N ASP A 199 24.28 -5.28 5.16
CA ASP A 199 24.20 -6.41 4.24
C ASP A 199 25.57 -6.54 3.52
N PRO A 200 26.39 -7.56 3.82
CA PRO A 200 27.72 -7.70 3.22
C PRO A 200 27.66 -8.01 1.72
N ARG A 201 26.48 -8.34 1.18
CA ARG A 201 26.26 -8.69 -0.22
C ARG A 201 26.00 -7.45 -1.09
N ILE A 202 25.73 -6.30 -0.48
CA ILE A 202 25.59 -5.02 -1.20
C ILE A 202 26.94 -4.28 -1.18
N THR A 203 27.58 -4.24 -2.34
CA THR A 203 28.89 -3.60 -2.54
C THR A 203 28.79 -2.13 -2.95
N GLU A 204 27.59 -1.64 -3.28
CA GLU A 204 27.33 -0.23 -3.57
C GLU A 204 27.57 0.64 -2.33
N PRO A 205 28.11 1.87 -2.48
CA PRO A 205 28.32 2.76 -1.35
C PRO A 205 27.00 3.08 -0.63
N ALA A 206 27.10 3.41 0.66
CA ALA A 206 25.95 3.79 1.47
C ALA A 206 25.16 4.92 0.79
N ARG A 207 23.83 4.94 0.99
CA ARG A 207 22.85 5.87 0.42
C ARG A 207 23.45 7.24 0.02
N PRO A 208 23.29 7.70 -1.23
CA PRO A 208 23.59 9.09 -1.59
C PRO A 208 22.85 10.02 -0.64
N ARG A 209 23.59 10.90 0.03
CA ARG A 209 23.05 11.83 1.04
C ARG A 209 21.92 12.69 0.47
#